data_AF-A0AAD8Y534-F1
#
_entry.id   AF-A0AAD8Y534-F1
#
_cell.length_a   1.000
_cell.length_b   1.000
_cell.length_c   1.000
_cell.angle_alpha   90.00
_cell.angle_beta   90.00
_cell.angle_gamma   90.00
#
_symmetry.space_group_name_H-M   'P 1'
#
loop_
_entity.id
_entity.type
_entity.pdbx_description
1 polymer ?
#
loop_
_entity_poly.entity_id
_entity_poly.type
_entity_poly.pdbx_seq_one_letter_code
_entity_poly.pdbx_strand_id
1 'polypeptide(L)'
;MHGWMKSNEITHDRLVEAVELSHELLGAETVVLMTIPFSNNVLTVEDMNVVNRINADIRDIAQGWHLRNSTGVKYVLVQEYGAYLNHIIWSNAKHIGYNVSAPLTMTEEMFDLEGPTFLYDRLETGKQWRPSIAQVCSEQNWLRTEKAKCHRNYLISDGMHICPETLAARYGVAVACLLGCVYNRKSGVDNQQQHDEIDLRACERECNEQFMSVMPVDDSWIDSNTELASFATS
;
A
#
# COMPACT_ATOMS: atom_id res chain seq x y z
N MET A 1 -9.30 14.10 -19.74
CA MET A 1 -10.28 13.39 -18.89
C MET A 1 -9.73 11.97 -18.75
N HIS A 2 -8.90 11.73 -17.74
CA HIS A 2 -8.33 10.40 -17.46
C HIS A 2 -9.09 9.82 -16.27
N GLY A 3 -9.49 8.54 -16.38
CA GLY A 3 -10.44 7.87 -15.50
C GLY A 3 -9.92 7.63 -14.09
N TRP A 4 -10.15 8.59 -13.21
CA TRP A 4 -9.94 8.43 -11.78
C TRP A 4 -11.23 8.81 -11.06
N MET A 5 -11.80 7.88 -10.30
CA MET A 5 -12.87 8.20 -9.35
C MET A 5 -12.34 9.23 -8.36
N LYS A 6 -13.16 10.22 -8.04
CA LYS A 6 -12.84 11.15 -6.96
C LYS A 6 -12.87 10.39 -5.64
N SER A 7 -12.08 10.83 -4.66
CA SER A 7 -12.04 10.20 -3.34
C SER A 7 -13.42 10.12 -2.68
N ASN A 8 -14.27 11.14 -2.88
CA ASN A 8 -15.65 11.14 -2.38
C ASN A 8 -16.63 10.23 -3.14
N GLU A 9 -16.20 9.66 -4.27
CA GLU A 9 -16.96 8.67 -5.04
C GLU A 9 -16.57 7.23 -4.66
N ILE A 10 -15.53 7.05 -3.85
CA ILE A 10 -15.11 5.74 -3.30
C ILE A 10 -15.73 5.61 -1.92
N THR A 11 -16.84 4.87 -1.84
CA THR A 11 -17.58 4.62 -0.60
C THR A 11 -17.53 3.15 -0.23
N HIS A 12 -17.76 2.84 1.04
CA HIS A 12 -17.92 1.47 1.53
C HIS A 12 -18.84 0.62 0.62
N ASP A 13 -20.05 1.12 0.32
CA ASP A 13 -21.02 0.40 -0.50
C ASP A 13 -20.51 0.11 -1.91
N ARG A 14 -19.78 1.05 -2.53
CA ARG A 14 -19.24 0.86 -3.88
C ARG A 14 -18.03 -0.10 -3.90
N LEU A 15 -17.26 -0.14 -2.81
CA LEU A 15 -16.21 -1.15 -2.65
C LEU A 15 -16.81 -2.55 -2.51
N VAL A 16 -17.87 -2.69 -1.71
CA VAL A 16 -18.64 -3.94 -1.58
C VAL A 16 -19.23 -4.35 -2.92
N GLU A 17 -19.90 -3.43 -3.62
CA GLU A 17 -20.47 -3.66 -4.95
C GLU A 17 -19.40 -4.14 -5.94
N ALA A 18 -18.21 -3.53 -5.93
CA ALA A 18 -17.10 -3.95 -6.79
C ALA A 18 -16.60 -5.38 -6.50
N VAL A 19 -16.58 -5.79 -5.23
CA VAL A 19 -16.26 -7.17 -4.84
C VAL A 19 -17.32 -8.14 -5.36
N GLU A 20 -18.60 -7.83 -5.18
CA GLU A 20 -19.71 -8.67 -5.64
C GLU A 20 -19.73 -8.79 -7.18
N LEU A 21 -19.58 -7.67 -7.89
CA LEU A 21 -19.48 -7.64 -9.35
C LEU A 21 -18.29 -8.44 -9.89
N SER A 22 -17.19 -8.52 -9.15
CA SER A 22 -16.04 -9.35 -9.55
C SER A 22 -16.42 -10.83 -9.65
N HIS A 23 -17.30 -11.32 -8.76
CA HIS A 23 -17.86 -12.66 -8.89
C HIS A 23 -18.85 -12.76 -10.04
N GLU A 24 -19.81 -11.83 -10.13
CA GLU A 24 -20.85 -11.89 -11.15
C GLU A 24 -20.31 -11.86 -12.58
N LEU A 25 -19.26 -11.06 -12.82
CA LEU A 25 -18.70 -10.87 -14.15
C LEU A 25 -17.59 -11.85 -14.49
N LEU A 26 -16.76 -12.23 -13.51
CA LEU A 26 -15.53 -13.00 -13.74
C LEU A 26 -15.53 -14.38 -13.06
N GLY A 27 -16.54 -14.68 -12.24
CA GLY A 27 -16.57 -15.88 -11.41
C GLY A 27 -15.53 -15.88 -10.30
N ALA A 28 -15.00 -14.71 -9.92
CA ALA A 28 -13.98 -14.61 -8.87
C ALA A 28 -14.52 -15.14 -7.53
N GLU A 29 -13.80 -16.08 -6.92
CA GLU A 29 -14.10 -16.58 -5.57
C GLU A 29 -13.18 -15.95 -4.51
N THR A 30 -12.09 -15.32 -4.92
CA THR A 30 -11.14 -14.62 -4.05
C THR A 30 -10.83 -13.27 -4.66
N VAL A 31 -10.92 -12.22 -3.86
CA VAL A 31 -10.64 -10.84 -4.27
C VAL A 31 -9.58 -10.27 -3.35
N VAL A 32 -8.59 -9.60 -3.93
CA VAL A 32 -7.58 -8.84 -3.18
C VAL A 32 -7.87 -7.36 -3.38
N LEU A 33 -8.20 -6.67 -2.29
CA LEU A 33 -8.36 -5.21 -2.27
C LEU A 33 -7.01 -4.57 -1.92
N MET A 34 -6.65 -3.53 -2.66
CA MET A 34 -5.39 -2.83 -2.48
C MET A 34 -5.63 -1.48 -1.81
N THR A 35 -4.90 -1.18 -0.73
CA THR A 35 -5.01 0.12 -0.06
C THR A 35 -4.43 1.24 -0.93
N ILE A 36 -5.00 2.44 -0.79
CA ILE A 36 -4.65 3.63 -1.56
C ILE A 36 -3.44 4.32 -0.92
N PRO A 37 -2.36 4.59 -1.67
CA PRO A 37 -1.19 5.30 -1.17
C PRO A 37 -1.36 6.82 -1.17
N PHE A 38 -0.46 7.50 -0.47
CA PHE A 38 -0.27 8.93 -0.67
C PHE A 38 0.12 9.25 -2.11
N SER A 39 -0.41 10.34 -2.65
CA SER A 39 -0.10 10.81 -4.01
C SER A 39 -0.15 12.33 -4.11
N ASN A 40 0.13 12.86 -5.30
CA ASN A 40 -0.01 14.28 -5.60
C ASN A 40 -1.45 14.82 -5.46
N ASN A 41 -2.45 13.94 -5.40
CA ASN A 41 -3.85 14.32 -5.24
C ASN A 41 -4.23 14.59 -3.77
N VAL A 42 -3.36 14.24 -2.81
CA VAL A 42 -3.58 14.45 -1.37
C VAL A 42 -2.96 15.78 -0.95
N LEU A 43 -3.66 16.89 -1.12
CA LEU A 43 -3.08 18.23 -0.97
C LEU A 43 -3.05 18.70 0.48
N THR A 44 -3.98 18.22 1.31
CA THR A 44 -4.11 18.61 2.71
C THR A 44 -4.23 17.42 3.65
N VAL A 45 -4.18 17.69 4.95
CA VAL A 45 -4.45 16.69 6.00
C VAL A 45 -5.88 16.14 5.87
N GLU A 46 -6.84 16.97 5.49
CA GLU A 46 -8.23 16.54 5.26
C GLU A 46 -8.33 15.55 4.09
N ASP A 47 -7.58 15.76 3.01
CA ASP A 47 -7.51 14.80 1.90
C ASP A 47 -6.94 13.46 2.37
N MET A 48 -5.90 13.49 3.22
CA MET A 48 -5.30 12.29 3.77
C MET A 48 -6.25 11.56 4.71
N ASN A 49 -7.04 12.28 5.51
CA ASN A 49 -8.10 11.70 6.32
C ASN A 49 -9.15 10.99 5.46
N VAL A 50 -9.44 11.49 4.25
CA VAL A 50 -10.32 10.78 3.30
C VAL A 50 -9.68 9.46 2.85
N VAL A 51 -8.41 9.47 2.47
CA VAL A 51 -7.67 8.27 2.07
C VAL A 51 -7.61 7.24 3.21
N ASN A 52 -7.33 7.69 4.43
CA ASN A 52 -7.29 6.82 5.61
C ASN A 52 -8.64 6.16 5.89
N ARG A 53 -9.75 6.89 5.73
CA ARG A 53 -11.10 6.30 5.86
C ARG A 53 -11.37 5.25 4.78
N ILE A 54 -10.99 5.51 3.53
CA ILE A 54 -11.16 4.51 2.45
C ILE A 54 -10.33 3.25 2.74
N ASN A 55 -9.10 3.42 3.23
CA ASN A 55 -8.26 2.29 3.60
C ASN A 55 -8.82 1.51 4.81
N ALA A 56 -9.43 2.20 5.77
CA ALA A 56 -10.16 1.56 6.86
C ALA A 56 -11.36 0.77 6.33
N ASP A 57 -12.17 1.35 5.44
CA ASP A 57 -13.29 0.64 4.80
C ASP A 57 -12.83 -0.63 4.06
N ILE A 58 -11.70 -0.57 3.35
CA ILE A 58 -11.10 -1.74 2.67
C ILE A 58 -10.79 -2.86 3.69
N ARG A 59 -10.18 -2.52 4.82
CA ARG A 59 -9.85 -3.48 5.89
C ARG A 59 -11.09 -4.04 6.55
N ASP A 60 -12.06 -3.19 6.86
CA ASP A 60 -13.32 -3.58 7.48
C ASP A 60 -14.12 -4.53 6.57
N ILE A 61 -14.16 -4.25 5.27
CA ILE A 61 -14.79 -5.12 4.27
C ILE A 61 -14.12 -6.49 4.26
N ALA A 62 -12.78 -6.54 4.22
CA ALA A 62 -12.05 -7.80 4.22
C ALA A 62 -12.28 -8.61 5.50
N GLN A 63 -12.16 -7.96 6.67
CA GLN A 63 -12.36 -8.60 7.97
C GLN A 63 -13.80 -9.13 8.12
N GLY A 64 -14.80 -8.34 7.75
CA GLY A 64 -16.20 -8.71 7.89
C GLY A 64 -16.76 -9.62 6.80
N TRP A 65 -16.01 -9.89 5.71
CA TRP A 65 -16.58 -10.54 4.52
C TRP A 65 -17.16 -11.93 4.81
N HIS A 66 -16.49 -12.72 5.65
CA HIS A 66 -16.90 -14.08 5.99
C HIS A 66 -18.25 -14.15 6.73
N LEU A 67 -18.68 -13.05 7.36
CA LEU A 67 -19.98 -12.95 8.04
C LEU A 67 -21.14 -12.74 7.06
N ARG A 68 -20.84 -12.40 5.80
CA ARG A 68 -21.86 -12.16 4.79
C ARG A 68 -22.36 -13.49 4.25
N ASN A 69 -23.68 -13.69 4.26
CA ASN A 69 -24.32 -14.83 3.64
C ASN A 69 -24.45 -14.62 2.11
N SER A 70 -23.31 -14.57 1.42
CA SER A 70 -23.25 -14.38 -0.04
C SER A 70 -22.82 -15.67 -0.73
N THR A 71 -23.45 -16.02 -1.86
CA THR A 71 -23.14 -17.23 -2.65
C THR A 71 -21.97 -17.01 -3.63
N GLY A 72 -21.23 -15.91 -3.50
CA GLY A 72 -20.24 -15.44 -4.46
C GLY A 72 -18.80 -15.51 -3.95
N VAL A 73 -18.15 -14.35 -3.85
CA VAL A 73 -16.78 -14.21 -3.32
C VAL A 73 -16.70 -14.85 -1.93
N LYS A 74 -15.77 -15.81 -1.77
CA LYS A 74 -15.54 -16.53 -0.51
C LYS A 74 -14.53 -15.81 0.38
N TYR A 75 -13.50 -15.22 -0.23
CA TYR A 75 -12.40 -14.58 0.48
C TYR A 75 -12.13 -13.19 -0.06
N VAL A 76 -12.03 -12.22 0.86
CA VAL A 76 -11.52 -10.88 0.56
C VAL A 76 -10.27 -10.66 1.40
N LEU A 77 -9.18 -10.36 0.71
CA LEU A 77 -7.87 -10.10 1.30
C LEU A 77 -7.44 -8.66 1.07
N VAL A 78 -6.52 -8.17 1.90
CA VAL A 78 -5.95 -6.83 1.79
C VAL A 78 -4.47 -6.89 1.42
N GLN A 79 -4.11 -6.13 0.38
CA GLN A 79 -2.74 -5.80 0.06
C GLN A 79 -2.43 -4.37 0.55
N GLU A 80 -1.53 -4.24 1.51
CA GLU A 80 -1.15 -3.00 2.21
C GLU A 80 -0.20 -2.11 1.40
N TYR A 81 -0.55 -1.90 0.14
CA TYR A 81 0.22 -1.10 -0.82
C TYR A 81 0.37 0.36 -0.39
N GLY A 82 -0.65 0.94 0.23
CA GLY A 82 -0.62 2.29 0.77
C GLY A 82 0.46 2.46 1.84
N ALA A 83 0.52 1.53 2.79
CA ALA A 83 1.53 1.54 3.85
C ALA A 83 2.95 1.39 3.29
N TYR A 84 3.13 0.46 2.35
CA TYR A 84 4.42 0.22 1.70
C TYR A 84 5.00 1.48 1.06
N LEU A 85 4.21 2.15 0.23
CA LEU A 85 4.66 3.35 -0.48
C LEU A 85 4.95 4.50 0.44
N ASN A 86 4.12 4.64 1.45
CA ASN A 86 4.33 5.67 2.45
C ASN A 86 5.66 5.45 3.19
N HIS A 87 6.02 4.22 3.55
CA HIS A 87 7.34 3.96 4.14
C HIS A 87 8.51 4.31 3.20
N ILE A 88 8.35 4.11 1.88
CA ILE A 88 9.35 4.55 0.90
C ILE A 88 9.49 6.08 0.96
N ILE A 89 8.38 6.81 0.98
CA ILE A 89 8.37 8.28 1.08
C ILE A 89 9.03 8.73 2.39
N TRP A 90 8.72 8.09 3.51
CA TRP A 90 9.33 8.36 4.82
C TRP A 90 10.84 8.12 4.83
N SER A 91 11.26 6.97 4.31
CA SER A 91 12.67 6.59 4.21
C SER A 91 13.43 7.61 3.35
N ASN A 92 12.81 8.05 2.25
CA ASN A 92 13.38 9.08 1.41
C ASN A 92 13.38 10.46 2.06
N ALA A 93 12.34 10.83 2.82
CA ALA A 93 12.29 12.08 3.59
C ALA A 93 13.48 12.16 4.56
N LYS A 94 13.73 11.08 5.29
CA LYS A 94 14.91 10.97 6.16
C LYS A 94 16.21 11.08 5.36
N HIS A 95 16.30 10.39 4.22
CA HIS A 95 17.48 10.43 3.35
C HIS A 95 17.82 11.86 2.87
N ILE A 96 16.82 12.63 2.45
CA ILE A 96 17.03 13.99 1.92
C ILE A 96 17.16 15.06 3.00
N GLY A 97 17.01 14.69 4.28
CA GLY A 97 17.36 15.52 5.44
C GLY A 97 16.20 16.04 6.28
N TYR A 98 14.96 15.55 6.07
CA TYR A 98 13.87 15.85 7.00
C TYR A 98 14.10 15.17 8.36
N ASN A 99 13.64 15.82 9.43
CA ASN A 99 13.69 15.28 10.79
C ASN A 99 12.55 14.27 10.99
N VAL A 100 12.79 13.02 10.62
CA VAL A 100 11.84 11.91 10.71
C VAL A 100 12.35 10.90 11.73
N SER A 101 11.58 10.67 12.80
CA SER A 101 11.90 9.72 13.87
C SER A 101 11.13 8.40 13.76
N ALA A 102 10.13 8.35 12.89
CA ALA A 102 9.28 7.19 12.66
C ALA A 102 10.07 5.88 12.35
N PRO A 103 9.68 4.72 12.94
CA PRO A 103 10.30 3.43 12.66
C PRO A 103 10.07 2.93 11.23
N LEU A 104 10.93 2.02 10.76
CA LEU A 104 10.85 1.40 9.42
C LEU A 104 9.79 0.28 9.32
N THR A 105 9.11 -0.01 10.43
CA THR A 105 8.11 -1.07 10.56
C THR A 105 6.69 -0.53 10.35
N MET A 106 5.79 -1.37 9.85
CA MET A 106 4.39 -1.00 9.61
C MET A 106 3.67 -0.73 10.92
N THR A 107 3.36 0.53 11.20
CA THR A 107 2.49 0.91 12.31
C THR A 107 1.45 1.92 11.80
N GLU A 108 0.24 1.84 12.35
CA GLU A 108 -0.89 2.68 11.93
C GLU A 108 -0.72 4.15 12.37
N GLU A 109 0.08 4.42 13.41
CA GLU A 109 0.14 5.71 14.11
C GLU A 109 1.10 6.75 13.50
N MET A 110 1.97 6.37 12.56
CA MET A 110 3.07 7.26 12.11
C MET A 110 2.64 8.43 11.22
N PHE A 111 1.52 8.29 10.51
CA PHE A 111 1.03 9.30 9.57
C PHE A 111 0.63 10.60 10.25
N ASP A 112 0.09 10.48 11.46
CA ASP A 112 -0.62 11.58 12.11
C ASP A 112 0.31 12.55 12.84
N LEU A 113 1.53 12.12 13.20
CA LEU A 113 2.45 12.90 14.02
C LEU A 113 3.53 13.63 13.21
N GLU A 114 4.15 12.98 12.21
CA GLU A 114 5.30 13.53 11.49
C GLU A 114 5.01 13.85 10.01
N GLY A 115 4.05 13.12 9.42
CA GLY A 115 3.69 13.20 8.00
C GLY A 115 3.48 14.63 7.49
N PRO A 116 2.74 15.52 8.20
CA PRO A 116 2.47 16.86 7.70
C PRO A 116 3.69 17.73 7.41
N THR A 117 4.83 17.45 8.04
CA THR A 117 6.05 18.27 7.90
C THR A 117 6.76 18.10 6.56
N PHE A 118 6.63 16.93 5.91
CA PHE A 118 7.33 16.63 4.65
C PHE A 118 6.41 16.14 3.53
N LEU A 119 5.26 15.53 3.84
CA LEU A 119 4.30 15.08 2.82
C LEU A 119 3.72 16.26 2.03
N TYR A 120 3.41 17.36 2.72
CA TYR A 120 2.83 18.55 2.10
C TYR A 120 3.86 19.59 1.70
N ASP A 121 5.15 19.33 1.92
CA ASP A 121 6.20 20.17 1.34
C ASP A 121 6.31 19.82 -0.16
N ARG A 122 5.85 20.74 -1.02
CA ARG A 122 5.69 20.50 -2.46
C ARG A 122 6.69 21.28 -3.29
N LEU A 123 7.06 20.71 -4.44
CA LEU A 123 7.90 21.42 -5.42
C LEU A 123 7.16 22.59 -6.10
N GLU A 124 7.87 23.70 -6.29
CA GLU A 124 7.35 24.93 -6.90
C GLU A 124 7.50 24.89 -8.43
N THR A 125 6.77 23.97 -9.07
CA THR A 125 6.91 23.69 -10.52
C THR A 125 5.95 24.46 -11.43
N GLY A 126 5.08 25.32 -10.87
CA GLY A 126 4.00 25.98 -11.62
C GLY A 126 2.91 25.03 -12.15
N LYS A 127 2.99 23.73 -11.83
CA LYS A 127 1.99 22.71 -12.21
C LYS A 127 0.83 22.66 -11.20
N GLN A 128 -0.34 22.21 -11.65
CA GLN A 128 -1.51 21.98 -10.80
C GLN A 128 -1.25 20.91 -9.73
N TRP A 129 -0.70 19.76 -10.13
CA TRP A 129 -0.39 18.64 -9.26
C TRP A 129 1.07 18.70 -8.84
N ARG A 130 1.33 19.44 -7.75
CA ARG A 130 2.69 19.62 -7.26
C ARG A 130 3.10 18.43 -6.40
N PRO A 131 4.14 17.68 -6.78
CA PRO A 131 4.55 16.51 -6.01
C PRO A 131 5.23 16.88 -4.72
N SER A 132 5.15 15.95 -3.75
CA SER A 132 5.87 16.07 -2.49
C SER A 132 7.35 15.94 -2.76
N ILE A 133 8.16 16.80 -2.15
CA ILE A 133 9.62 16.75 -2.24
C ILE A 133 10.14 15.41 -1.75
N ALA A 134 9.64 14.95 -0.59
CA ALA A 134 9.96 13.65 -0.02
C ALA A 134 9.57 12.47 -0.90
N GLN A 135 8.59 12.65 -1.78
CA GLN A 135 8.17 11.60 -2.70
C GLN A 135 9.05 11.50 -3.94
N VAL A 136 9.60 12.62 -4.43
CA VAL A 136 10.16 12.68 -5.79
C VAL A 136 11.62 13.11 -5.87
N CYS A 137 12.19 13.75 -4.85
CA CYS A 137 13.58 14.22 -4.88
C CYS A 137 14.54 13.16 -4.32
N SER A 138 15.79 13.13 -4.80
CA SER A 138 16.81 12.16 -4.37
C SER A 138 18.08 12.79 -3.80
N GLU A 139 18.19 14.11 -3.77
CA GLU A 139 19.41 14.79 -3.32
C GLU A 139 19.50 14.80 -1.79
N GLN A 140 20.61 14.27 -1.26
CA GLN A 140 20.90 14.37 0.16
C GLN A 140 21.12 15.84 0.57
N ASN A 141 20.52 16.26 1.68
CA ASN A 141 20.56 17.65 2.19
C ASN A 141 19.88 18.69 1.28
N TRP A 142 18.86 18.28 0.52
CA TRP A 142 18.12 19.13 -0.43
C TRP A 142 17.53 20.40 0.19
N LEU A 143 17.26 20.43 1.50
CA LEU A 143 16.67 21.55 2.25
C LEU A 143 17.41 22.91 2.09
N ARG A 144 18.55 22.95 1.40
CA ARG A 144 19.35 24.16 1.10
C ARG A 144 19.23 24.66 -0.35
N THR A 145 18.37 24.08 -1.19
CA THR A 145 18.28 24.39 -2.63
C THR A 145 16.96 25.08 -3.02
N GLU A 146 16.88 25.58 -4.26
CA GLU A 146 15.66 26.19 -4.82
C GLU A 146 14.54 25.14 -4.99
N LYS A 147 13.38 25.36 -4.37
CA LYS A 147 12.21 24.46 -4.42
C LYS A 147 11.67 24.15 -5.83
N ALA A 148 12.16 24.86 -6.84
CA ALA A 148 11.81 24.65 -8.25
C ALA A 148 12.60 23.50 -8.90
N LYS A 149 13.74 23.08 -8.33
CA LYS A 149 14.66 22.11 -8.96
C LYS A 149 15.19 21.11 -7.95
N CYS A 150 15.03 19.83 -8.27
CA CYS A 150 15.71 18.73 -7.60
C CYS A 150 15.94 17.60 -8.61
N HIS A 151 17.01 16.84 -8.45
CA HIS A 151 17.17 15.55 -9.10
C HIS A 151 16.09 14.60 -8.59
N ARG A 152 15.37 14.01 -9.54
CA ARG A 152 14.25 13.12 -9.25
C ARG A 152 14.74 11.72 -8.91
N ASN A 153 14.12 11.09 -7.92
CA ASN A 153 14.35 9.68 -7.66
C ASN A 153 13.76 8.81 -8.79
N TYR A 154 14.33 7.62 -8.95
CA TYR A 154 13.89 6.67 -9.98
C TYR A 154 12.57 5.98 -9.62
N LEU A 155 12.22 5.89 -8.33
CA LEU A 155 11.07 5.12 -7.87
C LEU A 155 9.74 5.78 -8.21
N ILE A 156 9.61 7.08 -7.94
CA ILE A 156 8.37 7.86 -8.07
C ILE A 156 8.72 9.25 -8.60
N SER A 157 9.09 9.34 -9.88
CA SER A 157 9.61 10.59 -10.45
C SER A 157 8.56 11.71 -10.58
N ASP A 158 7.30 11.34 -10.84
CA ASP A 158 6.19 12.27 -11.08
C ASP A 158 5.29 12.49 -9.86
N GLY A 159 5.41 11.65 -8.82
CA GLY A 159 4.60 11.71 -7.59
C GLY A 159 3.22 11.01 -7.68
N MET A 160 2.97 10.25 -8.74
CA MET A 160 1.73 9.49 -8.92
C MET A 160 1.97 8.05 -9.36
N HIS A 161 2.93 7.85 -10.26
CA HIS A 161 3.24 6.55 -10.81
C HIS A 161 4.56 6.04 -10.23
N ILE A 162 4.60 4.73 -10.02
CA ILE A 162 5.81 4.01 -9.64
C ILE A 162 6.40 3.39 -10.89
N CYS A 163 7.72 3.40 -10.99
CA CYS A 163 8.42 2.64 -12.03
C CYS A 163 8.25 1.13 -11.77
N PRO A 164 7.50 0.40 -12.62
CA PRO A 164 7.21 -1.02 -12.40
C PRO A 164 8.48 -1.86 -12.32
N GLU A 165 9.53 -1.50 -13.06
CA GLU A 165 10.79 -2.23 -13.13
C GLU A 165 11.47 -2.38 -11.76
N THR A 166 11.15 -1.51 -10.79
CA THR A 166 11.77 -1.56 -9.46
C THR A 166 10.90 -2.22 -8.41
N LEU A 167 9.58 -2.04 -8.46
CA LEU A 167 8.67 -2.49 -7.40
C LEU A 167 7.65 -3.54 -7.82
N ALA A 168 7.48 -3.82 -9.13
CA ALA A 168 6.47 -4.75 -9.61
C ALA A 168 6.73 -6.19 -9.15
N ALA A 169 7.99 -6.62 -9.02
CA ALA A 169 8.31 -7.94 -8.50
C ALA A 169 7.76 -8.11 -7.08
N ARG A 170 7.93 -7.10 -6.23
CA ARG A 170 7.45 -7.15 -4.85
C ARG A 170 5.91 -7.13 -4.77
N TYR A 171 5.28 -6.35 -5.64
CA TYR A 171 3.82 -6.37 -5.81
C TYR A 171 3.30 -7.76 -6.22
N GLY A 172 3.92 -8.36 -7.24
CA GLY A 172 3.51 -9.68 -7.73
C GLY A 172 3.67 -10.77 -6.68
N VAL A 173 4.78 -10.75 -5.92
CA VAL A 173 5.02 -11.71 -4.84
C VAL A 173 4.06 -11.50 -3.67
N ALA A 174 3.73 -10.27 -3.31
CA ALA A 174 2.71 -10.00 -2.28
C ALA A 174 1.35 -10.62 -2.67
N VAL A 175 0.90 -10.40 -3.91
CA VAL A 175 -0.33 -11.02 -4.41
C VAL A 175 -0.24 -12.55 -4.40
N ALA A 176 0.88 -13.11 -4.86
CA ALA A 176 1.08 -14.57 -4.85
C ALA A 176 1.04 -15.15 -3.43
N CYS A 177 1.67 -14.48 -2.45
CA CYS A 177 1.64 -14.86 -1.04
C CYS A 177 0.20 -14.85 -0.50
N LEU A 178 -0.53 -13.77 -0.72
CA LEU A 178 -1.93 -13.62 -0.31
C LEU A 178 -2.83 -14.71 -0.90
N LEU A 179 -2.70 -15.00 -2.20
CA LEU A 179 -3.43 -16.10 -2.82
C LEU A 179 -3.00 -17.47 -2.25
N GLY A 180 -1.72 -17.64 -1.92
CA GLY A 180 -1.20 -18.81 -1.23
C GLY A 180 -1.87 -19.07 0.12
N CYS A 181 -2.19 -18.00 0.87
CA CYS A 181 -2.91 -18.11 2.13
C CYS A 181 -4.28 -18.79 1.98
N VAL A 182 -4.91 -18.69 0.80
CA VAL A 182 -6.20 -19.32 0.49
C VAL A 182 -5.99 -20.70 -0.13
N TYR A 183 -5.17 -20.81 -1.17
CA TYR A 183 -5.13 -21.99 -2.03
C TYR A 183 -4.11 -23.06 -1.61
N ASN A 184 -3.09 -22.71 -0.84
CA ASN A 184 -2.04 -23.66 -0.41
C ASN A 184 -2.34 -24.31 0.95
N ARG A 185 -3.52 -24.06 1.52
CA ARG A 185 -3.94 -24.70 2.78
C ARG A 185 -4.15 -26.19 2.55
N LYS A 186 -3.50 -27.01 3.37
CA LYS A 186 -3.79 -28.45 3.45
C LYS A 186 -5.21 -28.59 4.02
N SER A 187 -6.20 -28.83 3.15
CA SER A 187 -7.60 -29.04 3.54
C SER A 187 -7.70 -30.17 4.57
N GLY A 188 -7.88 -29.80 5.83
CA GLY A 188 -8.01 -30.72 6.96
C GLY A 188 -9.30 -30.46 7.72
N VAL A 189 -10.36 -31.18 7.34
CA VAL A 189 -11.54 -31.52 8.17
C VAL A 189 -12.43 -30.35 8.65
N ASP A 190 -13.26 -29.84 7.72
CA ASP A 190 -14.71 -29.53 7.78
C ASP A 190 -15.45 -28.98 9.02
N ASN A 191 -14.83 -28.52 10.12
CA ASN A 191 -15.61 -27.97 11.25
C ASN A 191 -14.99 -26.78 11.99
N GLN A 192 -14.14 -25.98 11.33
CA GLN A 192 -13.37 -24.93 12.01
C GLN A 192 -13.34 -23.57 11.29
N GLN A 193 -14.47 -23.12 10.72
CA GLN A 193 -14.57 -21.82 10.03
C GLN A 193 -13.97 -20.62 10.80
N GLN A 194 -14.14 -20.56 12.12
CA GLN A 194 -13.60 -19.47 12.94
C GLN A 194 -12.07 -19.57 13.15
N HIS A 195 -11.53 -20.78 13.24
CA HIS A 195 -10.08 -20.99 13.28
C HIS A 195 -9.45 -20.72 11.91
N ASP A 196 -10.12 -21.13 10.83
CA ASP A 196 -9.67 -20.90 9.46
C ASP A 196 -9.52 -19.41 9.15
N GLU A 197 -10.40 -18.57 9.68
CA GLU A 197 -10.34 -17.12 9.49
C GLU A 197 -9.20 -16.47 10.28
N ILE A 198 -9.01 -16.85 11.55
CA ILE A 198 -7.89 -16.36 12.37
C ILE A 198 -6.55 -16.68 11.68
N ASP A 199 -6.41 -17.92 11.20
CA ASP A 199 -5.21 -18.35 10.47
C ASP A 199 -5.06 -17.59 9.14
N LEU A 200 -6.17 -17.13 8.53
CA LEU A 200 -6.13 -16.42 7.24
C LEU A 200 -5.62 -15.01 7.45
N ARG A 201 -6.11 -14.35 8.50
CA ARG A 201 -5.67 -13.00 8.88
C ARG A 201 -4.24 -13.00 9.40
N ALA A 202 -3.81 -14.07 10.07
CA ALA A 202 -2.39 -14.24 10.43
C ALA A 202 -1.50 -14.33 9.17
N CYS A 203 -1.84 -15.21 8.23
CA CYS A 203 -1.09 -15.35 6.98
C CYS A 203 -1.10 -14.07 6.12
N GLU A 204 -2.24 -13.39 6.01
CA GLU A 204 -2.35 -12.10 5.31
C GLU A 204 -1.42 -11.04 5.89
N ARG A 205 -1.37 -10.94 7.22
CA ARG A 205 -0.47 -10.02 7.92
C ARG A 205 1.00 -10.36 7.65
N GLU A 206 1.38 -11.64 7.75
CA GLU A 206 2.75 -12.08 7.45
C GLU A 206 3.17 -11.74 6.01
N CYS A 207 2.29 -11.98 5.03
CA CYS A 207 2.53 -11.60 3.63
C CYS A 207 2.76 -10.10 3.47
N ASN A 208 1.93 -9.27 4.12
CA ASN A 208 2.09 -7.81 4.06
C ASN A 208 3.35 -7.32 4.80
N GLU A 209 3.72 -7.94 5.92
CA GLU A 209 4.96 -7.60 6.63
C GLU A 209 6.20 -7.89 5.79
N GLN A 210 6.25 -9.05 5.11
CA GLN A 210 7.38 -9.43 4.27
C GLN A 210 7.43 -8.61 2.99
N PHE A 211 6.30 -8.49 2.28
CA PHE A 211 6.32 -7.97 0.92
C PHE A 211 5.81 -6.54 0.78
N MET A 212 5.05 -6.00 1.74
CA MET A 212 4.50 -4.63 1.69
C MET A 212 5.09 -3.72 2.80
N SER A 213 6.35 -3.95 3.19
CA SER A 213 7.12 -3.07 4.10
C SER A 213 8.39 -2.57 3.42
N VAL A 214 9.20 -1.68 4.00
CA VAL A 214 10.54 -1.35 3.44
C VAL A 214 11.64 -2.24 4.00
N MET A 215 11.29 -3.16 4.91
CA MET A 215 12.23 -4.09 5.50
C MET A 215 12.71 -5.09 4.44
N PRO A 216 13.95 -5.60 4.58
CA PRO A 216 14.39 -6.75 3.81
C PRO A 216 13.41 -7.92 3.97
N VAL A 217 13.14 -8.61 2.87
CA VAL A 217 12.40 -9.88 2.91
C VAL A 217 13.31 -10.93 3.56
N ASP A 218 12.76 -11.76 4.43
CA ASP A 218 13.49 -12.86 5.04
C ASP A 218 13.91 -13.88 3.97
N ASP A 219 15.20 -14.25 3.95
CA ASP A 219 15.79 -15.17 2.97
C ASP A 219 15.06 -16.52 2.91
N SER A 220 14.39 -16.95 3.98
CA SER A 220 13.58 -18.18 3.98
C SER A 220 12.36 -18.12 3.05
N TRP A 221 11.93 -16.92 2.65
CA TRP A 221 10.85 -16.69 1.68
C TRP A 221 11.35 -16.59 0.25
N ILE A 222 12.67 -16.52 0.07
CA ILE A 222 13.32 -16.34 -1.22
C ILE A 222 14.01 -17.65 -1.58
N ASP A 223 13.49 -18.35 -2.60
CA ASP A 223 14.25 -19.46 -3.18
C ASP A 223 15.61 -18.92 -3.66
N SER A 224 16.66 -19.72 -3.46
CA SER A 224 18.09 -19.39 -3.72
C SER A 224 18.47 -18.75 -5.08
N ASN A 225 17.51 -18.55 -5.99
CA ASN A 225 17.67 -17.97 -7.32
C ASN A 225 16.77 -16.74 -7.61
N THR A 226 16.11 -16.13 -6.60
CA THR A 226 15.24 -14.96 -6.81
C THR A 226 15.81 -13.71 -6.12
N GLU A 227 15.96 -12.61 -6.84
CA GLU A 227 16.27 -11.30 -6.23
C GLU A 227 14.97 -10.49 -6.11
N LEU A 228 14.60 -10.13 -4.87
CA LEU A 228 13.56 -9.14 -4.60
C LEU A 228 14.23 -7.82 -4.25
N ALA A 229 13.66 -6.70 -4.74
CA ALA A 229 14.16 -5.37 -4.39
C ALA A 229 14.11 -5.19 -2.86
N SER A 230 15.29 -5.21 -2.24
CA SER A 230 15.49 -5.02 -0.81
C SER A 230 16.13 -3.65 -0.60
N PHE A 231 15.49 -2.81 0.21
CA PHE A 231 16.08 -1.54 0.63
C PHE A 231 16.98 -1.82 1.83
N ALA A 232 18.25 -2.14 1.56
CA ALA A 232 19.23 -2.28 2.62
C ALA A 232 19.34 -0.95 3.40
N THR A 233 19.16 -1.02 4.72
CA THR A 233 19.46 0.09 5.62
C THR A 233 20.97 0.20 5.77
N SER A 234 21.57 1.26 5.21
CA SER A 234 22.95 1.67 5.49
C SER A 234 23.05 2.40 6.83
#